data_AF-A0A1G2I3J4-F1
#
_entry.id   AF-A0A1G2I3J4-F1
#
_cell.length_a   1.000
_cell.length_b   1.000
_cell.length_c   1.000
_cell.angle_alpha   90.00
_cell.angle_beta   90.00
_cell.angle_gamma   90.00
#
_symmetry.space_group_name_H-M   'P 1'
#
loop_
_entity.id
_entity.type
_entity.pdbx_description
1 polymer ?
#
loop_
_entity_poly.entity_id
_entity_poly.type
_entity_poly.pdbx_seq_one_letter_code
_entity_poly.pdbx_strand_id
1 'polypeptide(L)'
;MKTILVDAVYCFIIEKGGGFGIFTEMQELLDSFGNRKIILTGANDEQLKKFGLDNMPYEVFTLKHNPEKADPTYYETMLQYFTLETV
;
A
#
# COMPACT_ATOMS: atom_id res chain seq x y z
N MET A 1 -14.10 9.79 9.17
CA MET A 1 -14.24 8.66 8.23
C MET A 1 -13.05 7.74 8.43
N LYS A 2 -13.22 6.42 8.50
CA LYS A 2 -12.10 5.49 8.70
C LYS A 2 -11.35 5.24 7.39
N THR A 3 -10.04 5.00 7.46
CA THR A 3 -9.17 4.63 6.33
C THR A 3 -8.80 3.16 6.41
N ILE A 4 -8.72 2.48 5.27
CA ILE A 4 -8.23 1.10 5.16
C ILE A 4 -6.78 1.15 4.69
N LEU A 5 -5.88 0.63 5.51
CA LEU A 5 -4.47 0.45 5.14
C LEU A 5 -4.32 -0.93 4.52
N VAL A 6 -3.71 -1.00 3.34
CA VAL A 6 -3.60 -2.21 2.53
C VAL A 6 -2.13 -2.53 2.35
N ASP A 7 -1.72 -3.75 2.68
CA ASP A 7 -0.35 -4.18 2.41
C ASP A 7 -0.14 -4.42 0.90
N ALA A 8 1.04 -4.10 0.39
CA ALA A 8 1.33 -4.14 -1.05
C ALA A 8 1.68 -5.55 -1.56
N VAL A 9 2.97 -5.87 -1.61
CA VAL A 9 3.50 -7.08 -2.26
C VAL A 9 3.17 -8.32 -1.43
N TYR A 10 2.71 -9.37 -2.10
CA TYR A 10 2.17 -10.61 -1.52
C TYR A 10 0.86 -10.44 -0.74
N CYS A 11 0.19 -9.29 -0.85
CA CYS A 11 -1.15 -9.05 -0.31
C CYS A 11 -2.08 -8.50 -1.40
N PHE A 12 -1.98 -7.21 -1.73
CA PHE A 12 -2.76 -6.61 -2.83
C PHE A 12 -2.16 -6.91 -4.20
N ILE A 13 -0.84 -7.01 -4.29
CA ILE A 13 -0.10 -7.41 -5.49
C ILE A 13 0.46 -8.80 -5.29
N ILE A 14 0.10 -9.74 -6.16
CA ILE A 14 0.49 -11.14 -6.09
C ILE A 14 1.26 -11.58 -7.33
N GLU A 15 2.07 -12.62 -7.18
CA GLU A 15 2.81 -13.21 -8.28
C GLU A 15 1.85 -14.00 -9.19
N LYS A 16 1.89 -13.73 -10.50
CA LYS A 16 1.12 -14.42 -11.54
C LYS A 16 2.00 -14.67 -12.75
N GLY A 17 2.17 -15.94 -13.13
CA GLY A 17 2.80 -16.32 -14.40
C GLY A 17 4.22 -15.75 -14.63
N GLY A 18 5.01 -15.58 -13.57
CA GLY A 18 6.37 -15.00 -13.64
C GLY A 18 6.45 -13.47 -13.57
N GLY A 19 5.33 -12.79 -13.29
CA GLY A 19 5.27 -11.36 -13.01
C GLY A 19 4.40 -11.04 -11.80
N PHE A 20 4.13 -9.75 -11.58
CA PHE A 20 3.27 -9.27 -10.49
C PHE A 20 2.01 -8.61 -11.05
N GLY A 21 0.88 -8.79 -10.37
CA GLY A 21 -0.38 -8.14 -10.74
C GLY A 21 -1.34 -8.03 -9.56
N ILE A 22 -2.38 -7.22 -9.74
CA ILE A 22 -3.39 -7.00 -8.70
C ILE A 22 -4.13 -8.31 -8.40
N PHE A 23 -4.38 -8.56 -7.11
CA PHE A 23 -5.29 -9.57 -6.64
C PHE A 23 -6.74 -9.06 -6.77
N THR A 24 -7.38 -9.40 -7.88
CA THR A 24 -8.66 -8.82 -8.32
C THR A 24 -9.77 -9.02 -7.29
N GLU A 25 -9.85 -10.19 -6.66
CA GLU A 25 -10.86 -10.50 -5.66
C GLU A 25 -10.74 -9.60 -4.41
N MET A 26 -9.52 -9.25 -4.01
CA MET A 26 -9.29 -8.28 -2.94
C MET A 26 -9.65 -6.87 -3.38
N GLN A 27 -9.32 -6.49 -4.62
CA GLN A 27 -9.68 -5.19 -5.17
C GLN A 27 -11.20 -5.00 -5.20
N GLU A 28 -11.96 -5.97 -5.71
CA GLU A 28 -13.42 -5.92 -5.75
C GLU A 28 -14.03 -5.78 -4.34
N LEU A 29 -13.50 -6.51 -3.36
CA LEU A 29 -13.90 -6.38 -1.96
C LEU A 29 -13.60 -4.98 -1.42
N LEU A 30 -12.39 -4.46 -1.63
CA LEU A 30 -12.01 -3.13 -1.16
C LEU A 30 -12.88 -2.05 -1.81
N ASP A 31 -13.14 -2.14 -3.11
CA ASP A 31 -13.96 -1.20 -3.87
C ASP A 31 -15.41 -1.17 -3.38
N SER A 32 -15.91 -2.24 -2.77
CA SER A 32 -17.23 -2.25 -2.12
C SER A 32 -17.34 -1.34 -0.89
N PHE A 33 -16.22 -0.96 -0.26
CA PHE A 33 -16.20 -0.02 0.85
C PHE A 33 -16.03 1.41 0.37
N GLY A 34 -16.90 2.33 0.81
CA GLY A 34 -16.75 3.78 0.54
C GLY A 34 -15.58 4.44 1.28
N ASN A 35 -14.83 3.68 2.07
CA ASN A 35 -13.65 4.15 2.79
C ASN A 35 -12.50 4.48 1.82
N ARG A 36 -11.62 5.42 2.22
CA ARG A 36 -10.33 5.66 1.56
C ARG A 36 -9.41 4.46 1.76
N LYS A 37 -8.66 4.07 0.73
CA LYS A 37 -7.63 3.01 0.78
C LYS A 37 -6.27 3.64 0.56
N ILE A 38 -5.28 3.16 1.30
CA ILE A 38 -3.88 3.54 1.13
C ILE A 38 -3.04 2.26 1.12
N ILE A 39 -2.29 2.06 0.05
CA ILE A 39 -1.35 0.95 -0.08
C ILE A 39 -0.05 1.32 0.64
N LEU A 40 0.39 0.48 1.57
CA LEU A 40 1.64 0.64 2.31
C LEU A 40 2.69 -0.35 1.79
N THR A 41 3.86 0.17 1.43
CA THR A 41 4.96 -0.65 0.94
C THR A 41 6.30 -0.18 1.52
N GLY A 42 7.26 -1.11 1.58
CA GLY A 42 8.67 -0.80 1.79
C GLY A 42 9.41 -0.49 0.49
N ALA A 43 8.78 -0.71 -0.67
CA ALA A 43 9.42 -0.66 -1.97
C ALA A 43 10.19 0.64 -2.22
N ASN A 44 11.44 0.51 -2.64
CA ASN A 44 12.24 1.58 -3.23
C ASN A 44 11.84 1.86 -4.70
N ASP A 45 12.51 2.80 -5.35
CA ASP A 45 12.14 3.24 -6.71
C ASP A 45 12.22 2.12 -7.77
N GLU A 46 13.19 1.21 -7.64
CA GLU A 46 13.34 0.07 -8.54
C GLU A 46 12.23 -0.96 -8.30
N GLN A 47 11.93 -1.23 -7.03
CA GLN A 47 10.87 -2.14 -6.61
C GLN A 47 9.48 -1.61 -6.99
N LEU A 48 9.24 -0.30 -6.91
CA LEU A 48 7.97 0.29 -7.37
C LEU A 48 7.69 -0.08 -8.82
N LYS A 49 8.68 0.08 -9.70
CA LYS A 49 8.56 -0.30 -11.12
C LYS A 49 8.42 -1.82 -11.30
N LYS A 50 9.24 -2.60 -10.59
CA LYS A 50 9.21 -4.07 -10.66
C LYS A 50 7.84 -4.65 -10.30
N PHE A 51 7.20 -4.08 -9.28
CA PHE A 51 5.92 -4.55 -8.76
C PHE A 51 4.71 -3.80 -9.37
N GLY A 52 4.92 -2.88 -10.32
CA GLY A 52 3.87 -2.08 -10.94
C GLY A 52 3.13 -1.15 -9.99
N LEU A 53 3.77 -0.75 -8.89
CA LEU A 53 3.17 0.07 -7.83
C LEU A 53 3.03 1.55 -8.23
N ASP A 54 3.64 1.97 -9.34
CA ASP A 54 3.49 3.29 -9.94
C ASP A 54 2.16 3.46 -10.71
N ASN A 55 1.40 2.39 -10.89
CA ASN A 55 0.10 2.39 -11.59
C ASN A 55 -0.99 1.69 -10.77
N MET A 56 -1.19 2.14 -9.52
CA MET A 56 -2.16 1.57 -8.59
C MET A 56 -3.50 2.31 -8.59
N PRO A 57 -4.63 1.61 -8.31
CA PRO A 57 -5.95 2.23 -8.19
C PRO A 57 -6.10 3.05 -6.89
N TYR A 58 -5.21 2.84 -5.92
CA TYR A 58 -5.21 3.52 -4.62
C TYR A 58 -3.89 4.28 -4.44
N GLU A 59 -3.88 5.26 -3.55
CA GLU A 59 -2.67 5.99 -3.16
C GLU A 59 -1.62 5.02 -2.58
N VAL A 60 -0.36 5.17 -2.99
CA VAL A 60 0.75 4.35 -2.51
C VAL A 60 1.67 5.18 -1.64
N PHE A 61 2.00 4.67 -0.46
CA PHE A 61 2.94 5.28 0.48
C PHE A 61 4.12 4.35 0.73
N THR A 62 5.32 4.91 0.70
CA THR A 62 6.57 4.22 0.99
C THR A 62 7.59 5.16 1.61
N LEU A 63 8.40 4.62 2.51
CA LEU A 63 9.62 5.26 3.03
C LEU A 63 10.88 4.54 2.55
N LYS A 64 10.75 3.68 1.52
CA LYS A 64 11.87 3.00 0.84
C LYS A 64 12.78 2.25 1.81
N HIS A 65 12.19 1.47 2.71
CA HIS A 65 12.87 0.74 3.79
C HIS A 65 13.58 1.63 4.84
N ASN A 66 13.25 2.93 4.91
CA ASN A 66 13.90 3.85 5.85
C ASN A 66 12.91 4.88 6.48
N PRO A 67 12.26 4.54 7.61
CA PRO A 67 12.35 3.28 8.35
C PRO A 67 11.54 2.14 7.71
N GLU A 68 11.72 0.92 8.21
CA GLU A 68 10.93 -0.26 7.83
C GLU A 68 9.51 -0.21 8.40
N LYS A 69 8.57 -0.93 7.79
CA LYS A 69 7.19 -1.03 8.30
C LYS A 69 7.08 -1.67 9.69
N ALA A 70 8.09 -2.42 10.14
CA ALA A 70 8.12 -2.95 11.50
C ALA A 70 8.43 -1.88 12.55
N ASP A 71 8.97 -0.73 12.13
CA ASP A 71 9.25 0.43 12.96
C ASP A 71 7.98 1.30 13.08
N PRO A 72 7.51 1.61 14.31
CA PRO A 72 6.36 2.50 14.52
C PRO A 72 6.48 3.86 13.82
N THR A 73 7.68 4.41 13.68
CA THR A 73 7.91 5.72 13.05
C THR A 73 7.49 5.72 11.57
N TYR A 74 7.44 4.56 10.90
CA TYR A 74 6.86 4.46 9.57
C TYR A 74 5.40 4.92 9.57
N TYR A 75 4.62 4.43 10.54
CA TYR A 75 3.20 4.72 10.65
C TYR A 75 2.96 6.14 11.17
N GLU A 76 3.78 6.64 12.09
CA GLU A 76 3.72 8.04 12.52
C GLU A 76 3.93 9.00 11.34
N THR A 77 4.94 8.72 10.51
CA THR A 77 5.22 9.51 9.30
C THR A 77 4.08 9.43 8.29
N MET A 78 3.52 8.24 8.08
CA MET A 78 2.36 8.03 7.20
C MET A 78 1.14 8.81 7.68
N LEU A 79 0.83 8.73 8.98
CA LEU A 79 -0.29 9.46 9.59
C LEU A 79 -0.12 10.97 9.42
N GLN A 80 1.08 11.51 9.65
CA GLN A 80 1.38 12.92 9.42
C GLN A 80 1.24 13.30 7.93
N TYR A 81 1.83 12.52 7.02
CA TYR A 81 1.77 12.76 5.58
C TYR A 81 0.32 12.86 5.07
N PHE A 82 -0.56 11.99 5.56
CA PHE A 82 -1.97 11.97 5.17
C PHE A 82 -2.90 12.77 6.07
N THR A 83 -2.37 13.46 7.09
CA THR A 83 -3.15 14.19 8.10
C THR A 83 -4.24 13.31 8.72
N LEU A 84 -3.87 12.07 9.08
CA LEU A 84 -4.74 11.10 9.72
C LEU A 84 -4.50 11.09 11.24
N GLU A 85 -5.57 10.95 12.00
CA GLU A 85 -5.53 10.88 13.47
C GLU A 85 -5.71 9.43 13.95
N THR A 86 -5.08 9.10 15.08
CA THR A 86 -5.40 7.87 15.82
C THR A 86 -6.66 8.11 16.66
N VAL A 87 -7.43 7.04 16.89
CA VAL A 87 -8.72 7.10 17.61
C VAL A 87 -8.53 6.95 19.11
#